data_AF-A0A416W590-F1
#
_entry.id   AF-A0A416W590-F1
#
_cell.length_a   1.000
_cell.length_b   1.000
_cell.length_c   1.000
_cell.angle_alpha   90.00
_cell.angle_beta   90.00
_cell.angle_gamma   90.00
#
_symmetry.space_group_name_H-M   'P 1'
#
loop_
_entity.id
_entity.type
_entity.pdbx_description
1 polymer ?
#
loop_
_entity_poly.entity_id
_entity_poly.type
_entity_poly.pdbx_seq_one_letter_code
_entity_poly.pdbx_strand_id
1 'polypeptide(L)'
;MRYCIIVDSFKKIIEDYTMGSENVAQEYSEKVRKFKKNNKIADILVKIKSFFRKIRIGVVLAVVAVLAVIIGIFFYKKYQTFDNYKVIDSLKVDSGKDSRYEAYGDFVIKYSSDGISYIDGTETVWDESFEMKSPIVDICDDYIAVADKNTNDIFIYNKDGKVGHASTSYPIVKLEVASQGVVAALLEDKNANYIEVYDKDGEKLISHKTLLRENGYPLNFSISEKGSKMVVSYVTVNGGVMKNKVLFYNFSSAGQNASDMMVGEFDQYGETLVPMVKFISDNVAIAVGENVLTVYSMRDKPSVKCEKKFKDEIQKVFYSDNYVGFVLKNANSKKPYRIEVYNLRGKRVMGAETSVLYNNVTFSGENVLMYDDMNCKIVSFGGVEKFTYTFKGQINDIIPVDGKKTFLIMGNSKVQKVKLK
;
A
#
# COMPACT_ATOMS: atom_id res chain seq x y z
N MET A 1 -71.87 30.26 -99.03
CA MET A 1 -71.36 28.87 -99.14
C MET A 1 -69.83 28.91 -99.19
N ARG A 2 -69.16 28.81 -98.03
CA ARG A 2 -67.73 28.47 -97.82
C ARG A 2 -67.37 28.63 -96.33
N TYR A 3 -68.17 28.02 -95.44
CA TYR A 3 -67.94 28.03 -93.99
C TYR A 3 -67.44 26.68 -93.43
N CYS A 4 -67.21 25.66 -94.28
CA CYS A 4 -66.90 24.28 -93.82
C CYS A 4 -65.46 23.78 -94.04
N ILE A 5 -64.52 24.53 -94.63
CA ILE A 5 -63.14 24.02 -94.86
C ILE A 5 -62.13 24.55 -93.83
N ILE A 6 -62.47 25.65 -93.13
CA ILE A 6 -61.54 26.29 -92.20
C ILE A 6 -61.58 25.64 -90.81
N VAL A 7 -62.70 25.01 -90.42
CA VAL A 7 -62.90 24.52 -89.05
C VAL A 7 -62.09 23.26 -88.75
N ASP A 8 -61.99 22.30 -89.68
CA ASP A 8 -61.25 21.04 -89.46
C ASP A 8 -59.73 21.23 -89.49
N SER A 9 -59.24 22.17 -90.29
CA SER A 9 -57.80 22.53 -90.35
C SER A 9 -57.35 23.23 -89.08
N PHE A 10 -58.21 24.09 -88.51
CA PHE A 10 -57.93 24.78 -87.25
C PHE A 10 -58.00 23.83 -86.03
N LYS A 11 -58.91 22.86 -86.03
CA LYS A 11 -59.05 21.93 -84.89
C LYS A 11 -57.80 21.07 -84.67
N LYS A 12 -57.22 20.55 -85.76
CA LYS A 12 -56.01 19.72 -85.71
C LYS A 12 -54.76 20.52 -85.31
N ILE A 13 -54.65 21.76 -85.80
CA ILE A 13 -53.56 22.67 -85.42
C ILE A 13 -53.67 23.07 -83.95
N ILE A 14 -54.89 23.32 -83.43
CA ILE A 14 -55.10 23.66 -82.02
C ILE A 14 -54.80 22.46 -81.10
N GLU A 15 -55.19 21.23 -81.47
CA GLU A 15 -54.88 20.01 -80.69
C GLU A 15 -53.38 19.71 -80.64
N ASP A 16 -52.64 19.87 -81.75
CA ASP A 16 -51.19 19.67 -81.76
C ASP A 16 -50.43 20.79 -81.01
N TYR A 17 -50.90 22.06 -81.10
CA TYR A 17 -50.31 23.18 -80.35
C TYR A 17 -50.57 23.06 -78.84
N THR A 18 -51.75 22.60 -78.43
CA THR A 18 -52.11 22.44 -77.02
C THR A 18 -51.34 21.28 -76.39
N MET A 19 -51.25 20.11 -77.04
CA MET A 19 -50.40 19.00 -76.57
C MET A 19 -48.90 19.34 -76.50
N GLY A 20 -48.37 20.09 -77.47
CA GLY A 20 -46.96 20.53 -77.46
C GLY A 20 -46.67 21.50 -76.32
N SER A 21 -47.61 22.41 -76.03
CA SER A 21 -47.47 23.38 -74.93
C SER A 21 -47.59 22.75 -73.53
N GLU A 22 -48.46 21.75 -73.36
CA GLU A 22 -48.64 21.05 -72.09
C GLU A 22 -47.44 20.15 -71.74
N ASN A 23 -46.86 19.47 -72.73
CA ASN A 23 -45.66 18.64 -72.52
C ASN A 23 -44.43 19.47 -72.15
N VAL A 24 -44.22 20.63 -72.79
CA VAL A 24 -43.13 21.55 -72.44
C VAL A 24 -43.36 22.16 -71.05
N ALA A 25 -44.59 22.56 -70.72
CA ALA A 25 -44.93 23.06 -69.39
C ALA A 25 -44.71 22.00 -68.29
N GLN A 26 -45.07 20.73 -68.56
CA GLN A 26 -44.81 19.63 -67.64
C GLN A 26 -43.31 19.39 -67.43
N GLU A 27 -42.50 19.33 -68.50
CA GLU A 27 -41.05 19.10 -68.39
C GLU A 27 -40.33 20.22 -67.62
N TYR A 28 -40.70 21.49 -67.88
CA TYR A 28 -40.18 22.63 -67.12
C TYR A 28 -40.66 22.61 -65.66
N SER A 29 -41.92 22.25 -65.39
CA SER A 29 -42.43 22.13 -64.03
C SER A 29 -41.73 21.02 -63.24
N GLU A 30 -41.39 19.90 -63.88
CA GLU A 30 -40.63 18.80 -63.27
C GLU A 30 -39.18 19.20 -62.99
N LYS A 31 -38.52 19.89 -63.93
CA LYS A 31 -37.16 20.42 -63.73
C LYS A 31 -37.11 21.43 -62.59
N VAL A 32 -38.07 22.35 -62.53
CA VAL A 32 -38.19 23.32 -61.42
C VAL A 32 -38.50 22.62 -60.10
N ARG A 33 -39.38 21.60 -60.09
CA ARG A 33 -39.71 20.81 -58.89
C ARG A 33 -38.51 20.00 -58.40
N LYS A 34 -37.71 19.38 -59.29
CA LYS A 34 -36.46 18.69 -58.96
C LYS A 34 -35.41 19.67 -58.42
N PHE A 35 -35.24 20.84 -59.02
CA PHE A 35 -34.30 21.86 -58.56
C PHE A 35 -34.68 22.40 -57.17
N LYS A 36 -35.97 22.69 -56.94
CA LYS A 36 -36.49 23.13 -55.64
C LYS A 36 -36.35 22.04 -54.57
N LYS A 37 -36.53 20.77 -54.93
CA LYS A 37 -36.35 19.61 -54.03
C LYS A 37 -34.86 19.40 -53.68
N ASN A 38 -33.95 19.52 -54.64
CA ASN A 38 -32.51 19.42 -54.41
C ASN A 38 -31.97 20.56 -53.52
N ASN A 39 -32.40 21.80 -53.74
CA ASN A 39 -32.04 22.91 -52.85
C ASN A 39 -32.61 22.73 -51.43
N LYS A 40 -33.84 22.23 -51.31
CA LYS A 40 -34.42 21.89 -49.99
C LYS A 40 -33.62 20.80 -49.27
N ILE A 41 -33.16 19.77 -49.99
CA ILE A 41 -32.35 18.68 -49.42
C ILE A 41 -30.96 19.19 -49.02
N ALA A 42 -30.34 20.04 -49.84
CA ALA A 42 -29.06 20.68 -49.50
C ALA A 42 -29.18 21.57 -48.25
N ASP A 43 -30.23 22.39 -48.14
CA ASP A 43 -30.50 23.21 -46.95
C ASP A 43 -30.75 22.37 -45.69
N ILE A 44 -31.46 21.24 -45.83
CA ILE A 44 -31.70 20.29 -44.73
C ILE A 44 -30.38 19.64 -44.30
N LEU A 45 -29.54 19.20 -45.24
CA LEU A 45 -28.24 18.61 -44.93
C LEU A 45 -27.28 19.61 -44.26
N VAL A 46 -27.27 20.88 -44.69
CA VAL A 46 -26.51 21.97 -44.04
C VAL A 46 -27.03 22.23 -42.62
N LYS A 47 -28.36 22.29 -42.43
CA LYS A 47 -28.97 22.42 -41.10
C LYS A 47 -28.63 21.24 -40.19
N ILE A 48 -28.74 20.01 -40.68
CA ILE A 48 -28.40 18.78 -39.95
C ILE A 48 -26.92 18.75 -39.58
N LYS A 49 -26.01 19.11 -40.50
CA LYS A 49 -24.56 19.17 -40.24
C LYS A 49 -24.22 20.26 -39.22
N SER A 50 -24.91 21.41 -39.26
CA SER A 50 -24.76 22.49 -38.27
C SER A 50 -25.34 22.12 -36.90
N PHE A 51 -26.42 21.33 -36.86
CA PHE A 51 -27.07 20.84 -35.65
C PHE A 51 -26.23 19.76 -34.97
N PHE A 52 -25.72 18.78 -35.71
CA PHE A 52 -24.75 17.82 -35.21
C PHE A 52 -23.42 18.47 -34.79
N ARG A 53 -22.99 19.56 -35.45
CA ARG A 53 -21.83 20.35 -35.00
C ARG A 53 -22.10 21.04 -33.66
N LYS A 54 -23.28 21.65 -33.47
CA LYS A 54 -23.69 22.26 -32.19
C LYS A 54 -23.84 21.22 -31.07
N ILE A 55 -24.43 20.07 -31.35
CA ILE A 55 -24.52 18.95 -30.40
C ILE A 55 -23.12 18.42 -30.06
N ARG A 56 -22.25 18.19 -31.06
CA ARG A 56 -20.86 17.76 -30.81
C ARG A 56 -20.10 18.79 -29.96
N ILE A 57 -20.23 20.08 -30.25
CA ILE A 57 -19.61 21.14 -29.44
C ILE A 57 -20.18 21.13 -28.02
N GLY A 58 -21.50 20.98 -27.85
CA GLY A 58 -22.15 20.88 -26.54
C GLY A 58 -21.67 19.66 -25.74
N VAL A 59 -21.56 18.49 -26.37
CA VAL A 59 -21.03 17.26 -25.75
C VAL A 59 -19.56 17.45 -25.38
N VAL A 60 -18.74 18.02 -26.25
CA VAL A 60 -17.33 18.30 -25.96
C VAL A 60 -17.20 19.27 -24.78
N LEU A 61 -17.99 20.34 -24.73
CA LEU A 61 -18.00 21.28 -23.61
C LEU A 61 -18.44 20.62 -22.31
N ALA A 62 -19.45 19.76 -22.34
CA ALA A 62 -19.89 18.99 -21.18
C ALA A 62 -18.79 18.05 -20.67
N VAL A 63 -18.12 17.32 -21.57
CA VAL A 63 -16.98 16.45 -21.21
C VAL A 63 -15.84 17.27 -20.61
N VAL A 64 -15.50 18.41 -21.21
CA VAL A 64 -14.46 19.32 -20.67
C VAL A 64 -14.84 19.85 -19.29
N ALA A 65 -16.11 20.23 -19.08
CA ALA A 65 -16.58 20.70 -17.77
C ALA A 65 -16.48 19.59 -16.71
N VAL A 66 -16.88 18.35 -17.03
CA VAL A 66 -16.73 17.20 -16.13
C VAL A 66 -15.26 16.93 -15.81
N LEU A 67 -14.38 16.96 -16.81
CA LEU A 67 -12.93 16.80 -16.60
C LEU A 67 -12.37 17.92 -15.71
N ALA A 68 -12.79 19.17 -15.92
CA ALA A 68 -12.39 20.29 -15.09
C ALA A 68 -12.82 20.13 -13.62
N VAL A 69 -14.04 19.64 -13.37
CA VAL A 69 -14.51 19.33 -12.01
C VAL A 69 -13.69 18.20 -11.38
N ILE A 70 -13.41 17.12 -12.11
CA ILE A 70 -12.58 16.00 -11.62
C ILE A 70 -11.17 16.49 -11.27
N ILE A 71 -10.57 17.30 -12.14
CA ILE A 71 -9.26 17.91 -11.93
C ILE A 71 -9.29 18.84 -10.70
N GLY A 72 -10.34 19.66 -10.56
CA GLY A 72 -10.53 20.54 -9.41
C GLY A 72 -10.62 19.76 -8.09
N ILE A 73 -11.41 18.68 -8.05
CA ILE A 73 -11.52 17.80 -6.88
C ILE A 73 -10.18 17.11 -6.57
N PHE A 74 -9.45 16.66 -7.60
CA PHE A 74 -8.13 16.05 -7.45
C PHE A 74 -7.13 17.03 -6.81
N PHE A 75 -7.05 18.25 -7.32
CA PHE A 75 -6.17 19.29 -6.79
C PHE A 75 -6.57 19.70 -5.36
N TYR A 76 -7.86 19.87 -5.10
CA TYR A 76 -8.37 20.15 -3.76
C TYR A 76 -7.93 19.07 -2.76
N LYS A 77 -8.16 17.78 -3.06
CA LYS A 77 -7.71 16.68 -2.19
C LYS A 77 -6.19 16.61 -2.05
N LYS A 78 -5.46 16.84 -3.14
CA LYS A 78 -4.00 16.80 -3.17
C LYS A 78 -3.35 17.89 -2.31
N TYR A 79 -3.92 19.09 -2.27
CA TYR A 79 -3.37 20.23 -1.51
C TYR A 79 -4.12 20.56 -0.22
N GLN A 80 -5.19 19.84 0.12
CA GLN A 80 -5.86 19.99 1.40
C GLN A 80 -4.89 19.76 2.56
N THR A 81 -4.90 20.68 3.52
CA THR A 81 -4.18 20.65 4.78
C THR A 81 -5.16 20.71 5.95
N PHE A 82 -4.73 20.28 7.12
CA PHE A 82 -5.48 20.23 8.36
C PHE A 82 -4.65 20.90 9.46
N ASP A 83 -5.29 21.65 10.34
CA ASP A 83 -4.65 22.35 11.46
C ASP A 83 -5.12 21.82 12.82
N ASN A 84 -6.16 21.00 12.84
CA ASN A 84 -6.72 20.44 14.06
C ASN A 84 -7.30 19.04 13.83
N TYR A 85 -7.86 18.46 14.87
CA TYR A 85 -8.59 17.20 14.80
C TYR A 85 -9.85 17.23 15.65
N LYS A 86 -10.78 16.32 15.34
CA LYS A 86 -11.96 16.03 16.15
C LYS A 86 -11.81 14.64 16.73
N VAL A 87 -12.00 14.51 18.05
CA VAL A 87 -12.19 13.21 18.69
C VAL A 87 -13.53 12.64 18.25
N ILE A 88 -13.49 11.46 17.63
CA ILE A 88 -14.65 10.66 17.24
C ILE A 88 -15.06 9.80 18.43
N ASP A 89 -14.12 8.98 18.91
CA ASP A 89 -14.31 8.02 19.99
C ASP A 89 -13.17 8.13 20.99
N SER A 90 -13.41 7.73 22.24
CA SER A 90 -12.40 7.73 23.29
C SER A 90 -12.67 6.62 24.28
N LEU A 91 -11.65 5.81 24.55
CA LEU A 91 -11.63 4.82 25.62
C LEU A 91 -10.67 5.27 26.70
N LYS A 92 -11.07 5.20 27.96
CA LYS A 92 -10.15 5.34 29.08
C LYS A 92 -9.38 4.03 29.22
N VAL A 93 -8.07 4.14 29.31
CA VAL A 93 -7.18 2.98 29.50
C VAL A 93 -6.22 3.29 30.63
N ASP A 94 -5.86 2.27 31.40
CA ASP A 94 -4.76 2.37 32.34
C ASP A 94 -3.45 2.10 31.59
N SER A 95 -2.88 3.13 30.95
CA SER A 95 -1.60 2.98 30.26
C SER A 95 -0.48 3.23 31.26
N GLY A 96 0.08 2.14 31.81
CA GLY A 96 1.38 2.20 32.48
C GLY A 96 2.46 2.77 31.55
N LYS A 97 3.57 3.25 32.13
CA LYS A 97 4.68 3.89 31.41
C LYS A 97 5.25 3.03 30.27
N ASP A 98 5.18 1.72 30.40
CA ASP A 98 5.72 0.75 29.44
C ASP A 98 4.66 0.17 28.49
N SER A 99 3.47 0.77 28.43
CA SER A 99 2.40 0.34 27.51
C SER A 99 2.77 0.65 26.07
N ARG A 100 2.74 -0.39 25.24
CA ARG A 100 2.96 -0.34 23.79
C ARG A 100 1.67 -0.69 23.06
N TYR A 101 1.61 -0.26 21.81
CA TYR A 101 0.45 -0.40 20.96
C TYR A 101 0.88 -0.85 19.57
N GLU A 102 0.10 -1.73 18.97
CA GLU A 102 0.30 -2.20 17.60
C GLU A 102 -1.05 -2.20 16.87
N ALA A 103 -1.02 -1.92 15.58
CA ALA A 103 -2.23 -1.94 14.75
C ALA A 103 -2.76 -3.37 14.62
N TYR A 104 -4.07 -3.54 14.78
CA TYR A 104 -4.75 -4.82 14.62
C TYR A 104 -6.16 -4.61 14.08
N GLY A 105 -6.36 -4.97 12.81
CA GLY A 105 -7.57 -4.63 12.06
C GLY A 105 -7.81 -3.12 12.03
N ASP A 106 -9.03 -2.69 12.38
CA ASP A 106 -9.41 -1.28 12.49
C ASP A 106 -8.99 -0.61 13.81
N PHE A 107 -8.38 -1.37 14.72
CA PHE A 107 -8.05 -0.94 16.08
C PHE A 107 -6.67 -1.41 16.54
N VAL A 108 -6.48 -1.72 17.84
CA VAL A 108 -5.15 -1.88 18.42
C VAL A 108 -5.05 -3.02 19.43
N ILE A 109 -3.90 -3.66 19.43
CA ILE A 109 -3.42 -4.45 20.56
C ILE A 109 -2.59 -3.55 21.47
N LYS A 110 -2.94 -3.53 22.75
CA LYS A 110 -2.15 -2.91 23.81
C LYS A 110 -1.44 -3.99 24.60
N TYR A 111 -0.14 -3.87 24.81
CA TYR A 111 0.62 -4.80 25.64
C TYR A 111 1.66 -4.07 26.50
N SER A 112 2.00 -4.66 27.64
CA SER A 112 3.07 -4.21 28.55
C SER A 112 3.76 -5.45 29.15
N SER A 113 4.58 -5.26 30.17
CA SER A 113 5.14 -6.36 30.97
C SER A 113 4.07 -7.17 31.73
N ASP A 114 2.89 -6.59 31.95
CA ASP A 114 1.88 -7.13 32.88
C ASP A 114 0.67 -7.74 32.17
N GLY A 115 0.60 -7.64 30.84
CA GLY A 115 -0.50 -8.21 30.08
C GLY A 115 -0.64 -7.69 28.66
N ILE A 116 -1.66 -8.21 27.99
CA ILE A 116 -2.06 -7.87 26.63
C ILE A 116 -3.59 -7.73 26.55
N SER A 117 -4.07 -6.76 25.78
CA SER A 117 -5.49 -6.51 25.58
C SER A 117 -5.79 -6.10 24.15
N TYR A 118 -6.96 -6.49 23.66
CA TYR A 118 -7.51 -6.03 22.39
C TYR A 118 -8.55 -4.95 22.64
N ILE A 119 -8.29 -3.77 22.09
CA ILE A 119 -9.20 -2.63 22.14
C ILE A 119 -9.87 -2.51 20.77
N ASP A 120 -11.21 -2.54 20.76
CA ASP A 120 -12.05 -2.26 19.60
C ASP A 120 -12.92 -1.04 19.91
N GLY A 121 -12.62 0.09 19.27
CA GLY A 121 -13.38 1.33 19.39
C GLY A 121 -13.38 1.89 20.81
N THR A 122 -14.51 1.71 21.48
CA THR A 122 -14.75 2.17 22.85
C THR A 122 -14.77 1.05 23.87
N GLU A 123 -14.40 -0.17 23.48
CA GLU A 123 -14.48 -1.36 24.33
C GLU A 123 -13.15 -2.12 24.33
N THR A 124 -12.84 -2.75 25.46
CA THR A 124 -11.80 -3.77 25.55
C THR A 124 -12.47 -5.12 25.32
N VAL A 125 -12.16 -5.77 24.19
CA VAL A 125 -12.80 -7.04 23.78
C VAL A 125 -12.34 -8.19 24.67
N TRP A 126 -11.03 -8.24 24.93
CA TRP A 126 -10.42 -9.17 25.88
C TRP A 126 -9.17 -8.53 26.49
N ASP A 127 -8.82 -9.00 27.68
CA ASP A 127 -7.68 -8.56 28.50
C ASP A 127 -7.11 -9.79 29.22
N GLU A 128 -5.84 -10.09 29.00
CA GLU A 128 -5.13 -11.21 29.62
C GLU A 128 -3.88 -10.71 30.32
N SER A 129 -3.79 -11.00 31.62
CA SER A 129 -2.63 -10.66 32.43
C SER A 129 -1.54 -11.72 32.31
N PHE A 130 -0.29 -11.29 32.29
CA PHE A 130 0.89 -12.15 32.36
C PHE A 130 2.01 -11.41 33.08
N GLU A 131 3.13 -12.08 33.35
CA GLU A 131 4.33 -11.44 33.88
C GLU A 131 5.50 -11.71 32.93
N MET A 132 5.81 -10.75 32.06
CA MET A 132 6.90 -10.83 31.08
C MET A 132 7.90 -9.70 31.31
N LYS A 133 9.20 -10.02 31.31
CA LYS A 133 10.26 -9.03 31.50
C LYS A 133 10.54 -8.21 30.25
N SER A 134 10.39 -8.83 29.08
CA SER A 134 10.74 -8.27 27.78
C SER A 134 9.78 -8.84 26.72
N PRO A 135 8.49 -8.44 26.77
CA PRO A 135 7.49 -8.94 25.83
C PRO A 135 7.86 -8.58 24.39
N ILE A 136 7.80 -9.58 23.52
CA ILE A 136 7.91 -9.46 22.07
C ILE A 136 6.58 -9.89 21.43
N VAL A 137 6.08 -9.08 20.51
CA VAL A 137 4.78 -9.26 19.85
C VAL A 137 4.99 -9.16 18.35
N ASP A 138 4.36 -10.05 17.60
CA ASP A 138 4.21 -9.93 16.14
C ASP A 138 2.74 -10.17 15.78
N ILE A 139 2.25 -9.45 14.76
CA ILE A 139 0.87 -9.46 14.31
C ILE A 139 0.85 -9.65 12.80
N CYS A 140 0.05 -10.59 12.33
CA CYS A 140 -0.22 -10.79 10.91
C CYS A 140 -1.71 -11.09 10.72
N ASP A 141 -2.42 -10.16 10.09
CA ASP A 141 -3.87 -10.17 9.93
C ASP A 141 -4.59 -10.48 11.25
N ASP A 142 -5.28 -11.62 11.32
CA ASP A 142 -6.13 -11.99 12.45
C ASP A 142 -5.36 -12.60 13.62
N TYR A 143 -4.07 -12.92 13.48
CA TYR A 143 -3.30 -13.62 14.50
C TYR A 143 -2.21 -12.76 15.12
N ILE A 144 -2.01 -12.97 16.42
CA ILE A 144 -1.03 -12.29 17.25
C ILE A 144 -0.24 -13.39 17.96
N ALA A 145 1.08 -13.27 17.96
CA ALA A 145 1.95 -14.12 18.76
C ALA A 145 2.73 -13.27 19.76
N VAL A 146 2.81 -13.74 21.00
CA VAL A 146 3.45 -13.05 22.11
C VAL A 146 4.35 -14.01 22.88
N ALA A 147 5.54 -13.56 23.25
CA ALA A 147 6.43 -14.30 24.14
C ALA A 147 7.24 -13.34 25.01
N ASP A 148 7.79 -13.85 26.11
CA ASP A 148 8.85 -13.14 26.83
C ASP A 148 10.22 -13.51 26.24
N LYS A 149 11.00 -12.50 25.86
CA LYS A 149 12.33 -12.74 25.30
C LYS A 149 13.22 -13.49 26.30
N ASN A 150 13.96 -14.47 25.80
CA ASN A 150 14.80 -15.39 26.56
C ASN A 150 14.02 -16.38 27.45
N THR A 151 12.73 -16.59 27.18
CA THR A 151 11.93 -17.68 27.77
C THR A 151 11.53 -18.67 26.67
N ASN A 152 10.68 -19.65 27.01
CA ASN A 152 10.33 -20.74 26.10
C ASN A 152 8.84 -20.77 25.72
N ASP A 153 8.01 -19.90 26.26
CA ASP A 153 6.56 -19.95 26.01
C ASP A 153 6.13 -18.92 24.96
N ILE A 154 5.31 -19.37 24.02
CA ILE A 154 4.64 -18.54 23.02
C ILE A 154 3.14 -18.66 23.24
N PHE A 155 2.46 -17.53 23.31
CA PHE A 155 1.00 -17.46 23.36
C PHE A 155 0.46 -16.91 22.04
N ILE A 156 -0.58 -17.55 21.53
CA ILE A 156 -1.19 -17.21 20.25
C ILE A 156 -2.61 -16.70 20.52
N TYR A 157 -2.93 -15.52 19.98
CA TYR A 157 -4.22 -14.87 20.11
C TYR A 157 -4.83 -14.56 18.75
N ASN A 158 -6.14 -14.37 18.75
CA ASN A 158 -6.87 -13.73 17.68
C ASN A 158 -7.93 -12.76 18.27
N LYS A 159 -8.86 -12.29 17.45
CA LYS A 159 -9.92 -11.37 17.87
C LYS A 159 -10.81 -11.90 19.00
N ASP A 160 -10.93 -13.22 19.13
CA ASP A 160 -11.75 -13.91 20.13
C ASP A 160 -10.97 -14.21 21.42
N GLY A 161 -9.68 -13.90 21.46
CA GLY A 161 -8.80 -14.09 22.61
C GLY A 161 -7.71 -15.13 22.34
N LYS A 162 -7.24 -15.79 23.39
CA LYS A 162 -6.19 -16.81 23.30
C LYS A 162 -6.70 -18.07 22.60
N VAL A 163 -5.94 -18.53 21.61
CA VAL A 163 -6.28 -19.72 20.80
C VAL A 163 -5.24 -20.82 20.86
N GLY A 164 -4.01 -20.52 21.28
CA GLY A 164 -2.94 -21.51 21.31
C GLY A 164 -1.80 -21.15 22.27
N HIS A 165 -0.99 -22.16 22.57
CA HIS A 165 0.22 -22.06 23.37
C HIS A 165 1.24 -23.07 22.85
N ALA A 166 2.49 -22.62 22.66
CA ALA A 166 3.59 -23.47 22.27
C ALA A 166 4.76 -23.31 23.25
N SER A 167 5.48 -24.39 23.50
CA SER A 167 6.73 -24.37 24.26
C SER A 167 7.92 -24.73 23.36
N THR A 168 8.90 -23.83 23.31
CA THR A 168 10.09 -23.96 22.48
C THR A 168 11.19 -24.76 23.13
N SER A 169 12.07 -25.36 22.31
CA SER A 169 13.18 -26.16 22.84
C SER A 169 14.28 -25.32 23.51
N TYR A 170 14.39 -24.04 23.13
CA TYR A 170 15.43 -23.12 23.55
C TYR A 170 14.87 -21.69 23.73
N PRO A 171 15.56 -20.82 24.49
CA PRO A 171 15.13 -19.44 24.71
C PRO A 171 14.86 -18.66 23.42
N ILE A 172 13.73 -17.95 23.40
CA ILE A 172 13.24 -17.19 22.25
C ILE A 172 13.98 -15.86 22.13
N VAL A 173 14.50 -15.57 20.93
CA VAL A 173 15.14 -14.29 20.60
C VAL A 173 14.21 -13.39 19.79
N LYS A 174 13.44 -13.98 18.87
CA LYS A 174 12.48 -13.30 18.00
C LYS A 174 11.38 -14.29 17.59
N LEU A 175 10.17 -13.80 17.35
CA LEU A 175 9.08 -14.56 16.74
C LEU A 175 8.41 -13.76 15.61
N GLU A 176 7.78 -14.46 14.68
CA GLU A 176 6.83 -13.91 13.70
C GLU A 176 5.64 -14.86 13.53
N VAL A 177 4.45 -14.30 13.28
CA VAL A 177 3.22 -15.05 13.03
C VAL A 177 2.73 -14.83 11.61
N ALA A 178 2.14 -15.86 11.02
CA ALA A 178 1.50 -15.80 9.70
C ALA A 178 -0.02 -15.62 9.84
N SER A 179 -0.68 -15.18 8.76
CA SER A 179 -2.13 -14.90 8.67
C SER A 179 -3.03 -16.06 9.08
N GLN A 180 -2.53 -17.29 9.07
CA GLN A 180 -3.26 -18.49 9.50
C GLN A 180 -2.91 -18.98 10.92
N GLY A 181 -2.12 -18.22 11.69
CA GLY A 181 -1.72 -18.56 13.05
C GLY A 181 -0.49 -19.46 13.17
N VAL A 182 0.19 -19.77 12.07
CA VAL A 182 1.51 -20.44 12.12
C VAL A 182 2.53 -19.48 12.70
N VAL A 183 3.29 -19.90 13.72
CA VAL A 183 4.30 -19.10 14.39
C VAL A 183 5.68 -19.67 14.12
N ALA A 184 6.62 -18.82 13.71
CA ALA A 184 8.04 -19.15 13.63
C ALA A 184 8.80 -18.42 14.74
N ALA A 185 9.70 -19.12 15.41
CA ALA A 185 10.53 -18.57 16.47
C ALA A 185 12.01 -18.83 16.21
N LEU A 186 12.82 -17.78 16.29
CA LEU A 186 14.28 -17.87 16.34
C LEU A 186 14.71 -18.05 17.79
N LEU A 187 15.44 -19.14 18.04
CA LEU A 187 15.85 -19.58 19.36
C LEU A 187 17.37 -19.67 19.44
N GLU A 188 17.92 -19.40 20.62
CA GLU A 188 19.37 -19.36 20.84
C GLU A 188 19.81 -20.43 21.85
N ASP A 189 20.82 -21.21 21.47
CA ASP A 189 21.57 -22.13 22.32
C ASP A 189 23.05 -21.70 22.34
N LYS A 190 23.84 -22.29 23.24
CA LYS A 190 25.26 -21.93 23.46
C LYS A 190 26.11 -21.90 22.18
N ASN A 191 25.87 -22.81 21.25
CA ASN A 191 26.70 -22.99 20.04
C ASN A 191 25.88 -23.08 18.74
N ALA A 192 24.56 -22.87 18.80
CA ALA A 192 23.66 -23.05 17.68
C ALA A 192 22.46 -22.11 17.81
N ASN A 193 21.83 -21.83 16.68
CA ASN A 193 20.49 -21.25 16.66
C ASN A 193 19.53 -22.24 16.04
N TYR A 194 18.26 -22.11 16.43
CA TYR A 194 17.17 -22.91 15.91
C TYR A 194 16.11 -21.98 15.36
N ILE A 195 15.49 -22.38 14.26
CA ILE A 195 14.21 -21.83 13.84
C ILE A 195 13.19 -22.94 13.98
N GLU A 196 12.28 -22.78 14.91
CA GLU A 196 11.17 -23.72 15.14
C GLU A 196 9.87 -23.08 14.65
N VAL A 197 9.03 -23.89 14.02
CA VAL A 197 7.72 -23.47 13.48
C VAL A 197 6.64 -24.30 14.15
N TYR A 198 5.58 -23.62 14.56
CA TYR A 198 4.42 -24.17 15.27
C TYR A 198 3.15 -23.85 14.50
N ASP A 199 2.17 -24.74 14.54
CA ASP A 199 0.82 -24.40 14.10
C ASP A 199 0.09 -23.53 15.14
N LYS A 200 -1.13 -23.13 14.82
CA LYS A 200 -1.96 -22.28 15.67
C LYS A 200 -2.35 -22.92 17.01
N ASP A 201 -2.30 -24.25 17.09
CA ASP A 201 -2.67 -25.02 18.29
C ASP A 201 -1.44 -25.26 19.17
N GLY A 202 -0.24 -24.96 18.67
CA GLY A 202 1.04 -25.05 19.37
C GLY A 202 1.83 -26.31 19.05
N GLU A 203 1.39 -27.10 18.06
CA GLU A 203 2.11 -28.30 17.64
C GLU A 203 3.30 -27.93 16.77
N LYS A 204 4.46 -28.52 17.07
CA LYS A 204 5.69 -28.27 16.32
C LYS A 204 5.62 -28.89 14.93
N LEU A 205 5.71 -28.05 13.90
CA LEU A 205 5.70 -28.46 12.50
C LEU A 205 7.11 -28.74 11.97
N ILE A 206 8.06 -27.83 12.26
CA ILE A 206 9.41 -27.84 11.69
C ILE A 206 10.41 -27.39 12.76
N SER A 207 11.61 -27.97 12.74
CA SER A 207 12.77 -27.46 13.48
C SER A 207 13.99 -27.48 12.57
N HIS A 208 14.59 -26.31 12.36
CA HIS A 208 15.81 -26.15 11.57
C HIS A 208 16.94 -25.67 12.46
N LYS A 209 18.08 -26.39 12.44
CA LYS A 209 19.26 -26.08 13.25
C LYS A 209 20.34 -25.43 12.40
N THR A 210 20.87 -24.32 12.88
CA THR A 210 22.04 -23.64 12.31
C THR A 210 23.20 -23.70 13.30
N LEU A 211 24.30 -24.37 12.93
CA LEU A 211 25.54 -24.36 13.71
C LEU A 211 26.29 -23.05 13.47
N LEU A 212 26.61 -22.33 14.55
CA LEU A 212 27.22 -21.00 14.47
C LEU A 212 28.56 -20.98 13.71
N ARG A 213 29.37 -22.01 13.94
CA ARG A 213 30.71 -22.12 13.34
C ARG A 213 30.69 -22.45 11.84
N GLU A 214 29.62 -23.08 11.37
CA GLU A 214 29.53 -23.57 10.00
C GLU A 214 28.69 -22.64 9.12
N ASN A 215 27.56 -22.17 9.64
CA ASN A 215 26.52 -21.51 8.86
C ASN A 215 26.37 -20.02 9.19
N GLY A 216 27.03 -19.55 10.25
CA GLY A 216 26.95 -18.18 10.74
C GLY A 216 25.86 -17.94 11.79
N TYR A 217 25.74 -16.68 12.22
CA TYR A 217 24.78 -16.22 13.20
C TYR A 217 23.60 -15.53 12.50
N PRO A 218 22.34 -15.97 12.70
CA PRO A 218 21.16 -15.30 12.16
C PRO A 218 20.95 -13.95 12.86
N LEU A 219 21.05 -12.85 12.11
CA LEU A 219 20.75 -11.52 12.63
C LEU A 219 19.25 -11.23 12.69
N ASN A 220 18.51 -11.73 11.70
CA ASN A 220 17.09 -11.45 11.54
C ASN A 220 16.47 -12.54 10.65
N PHE A 221 15.19 -12.83 10.84
CA PHE A 221 14.41 -13.68 9.94
C PHE A 221 13.04 -13.07 9.71
N SER A 222 12.38 -13.45 8.63
CA SER A 222 10.97 -13.15 8.45
C SER A 222 10.26 -14.27 7.70
N ILE A 223 9.00 -14.51 8.03
CA ILE A 223 8.13 -15.45 7.31
C ILE A 223 7.17 -14.70 6.40
N SER A 224 6.82 -15.32 5.27
CA SER A 224 5.78 -14.81 4.38
C SER A 224 4.43 -14.75 5.10
N GLU A 225 3.54 -13.87 4.65
CA GLU A 225 2.16 -13.74 5.14
C GLU A 225 1.41 -15.08 5.29
N LYS A 226 1.66 -16.06 4.41
CA LYS A 226 1.07 -17.41 4.49
C LYS A 226 1.94 -18.45 5.21
N GLY A 227 3.00 -18.04 5.88
CA GLY A 227 3.91 -18.89 6.67
C GLY A 227 4.72 -19.94 5.89
N SER A 228 4.58 -20.03 4.56
CA SER A 228 5.20 -21.09 3.76
C SER A 228 6.60 -20.77 3.24
N LYS A 229 7.08 -19.53 3.39
CA LYS A 229 8.39 -19.08 2.94
C LYS A 229 9.07 -18.32 4.06
N MET A 230 10.41 -18.36 4.07
CA MET A 230 11.20 -17.68 5.08
C MET A 230 12.44 -17.05 4.45
N VAL A 231 12.83 -15.90 4.97
CA VAL A 231 14.08 -15.22 4.64
C VAL A 231 14.87 -15.03 5.91
N VAL A 232 16.17 -15.28 5.87
CA VAL A 232 17.06 -15.14 7.03
C VAL A 232 18.32 -14.40 6.61
N SER A 233 18.71 -13.38 7.37
CA SER A 233 20.00 -12.72 7.25
C SER A 233 21.00 -13.37 8.20
N TYR A 234 22.14 -13.81 7.69
CA TYR A 234 23.22 -14.41 8.45
C TYR A 234 24.48 -13.56 8.38
N VAL A 235 25.17 -13.46 9.50
CA VAL A 235 26.56 -13.01 9.55
C VAL A 235 27.47 -14.22 9.70
N THR A 236 28.51 -14.26 8.88
CA THR A 236 29.56 -15.29 8.90
C THR A 236 30.90 -14.63 9.15
N VAL A 237 31.85 -15.34 9.75
CA VAL A 237 33.22 -14.86 9.96
C VAL A 237 34.17 -15.80 9.23
N ASN A 238 34.75 -15.32 8.14
CA ASN A 238 35.69 -16.09 7.32
C ASN A 238 37.05 -15.39 7.33
N GLY A 239 38.06 -16.03 7.92
CA GLY A 239 39.42 -15.47 7.99
C GLY A 239 39.49 -14.14 8.76
N GLY A 240 38.63 -13.94 9.76
CA GLY A 240 38.54 -12.70 10.54
C GLY A 240 37.70 -11.59 9.90
N VAL A 241 37.19 -11.80 8.69
CA VAL A 241 36.31 -10.84 7.99
C VAL A 241 34.86 -11.22 8.20
N MET A 242 34.06 -10.29 8.72
CA MET A 242 32.62 -10.44 8.81
C MET A 242 31.98 -10.27 7.42
N LYS A 243 31.17 -11.25 7.02
CA LYS A 243 30.39 -11.20 5.79
C LYS A 243 28.92 -11.44 6.07
N ASN A 244 28.04 -10.82 5.30
CA ASN A 244 26.60 -11.06 5.39
C ASN A 244 26.08 -11.84 4.17
N LYS A 245 25.14 -12.74 4.42
CA LYS A 245 24.37 -13.42 3.37
C LYS A 245 22.90 -13.52 3.75
N VAL A 246 22.04 -13.50 2.75
CA VAL A 246 20.59 -13.67 2.90
C VAL A 246 20.17 -14.99 2.27
N LEU A 247 19.56 -15.87 3.06
CA LEU A 247 19.06 -17.17 2.62
C LEU A 247 17.53 -17.15 2.53
N PHE A 248 16.99 -17.86 1.55
CA PHE A 248 15.57 -18.05 1.34
C PHE A 248 15.20 -19.52 1.42
N TYR A 249 14.13 -19.80 2.16
CA TYR A 249 13.54 -21.12 2.31
C TYR A 249 12.11 -21.13 1.80
N ASN A 250 11.68 -22.26 1.27
CA ASN A 250 10.31 -22.47 0.81
C ASN A 250 9.82 -23.84 1.31
N PHE A 251 8.93 -23.83 2.29
CA PHE A 251 8.39 -25.03 2.94
C PHE A 251 7.18 -25.63 2.21
N SER A 252 6.79 -25.05 1.07
CA SER A 252 5.77 -25.64 0.20
C SER A 252 6.35 -26.77 -0.68
N SER A 253 5.50 -27.38 -1.50
CA SER A 253 5.92 -28.36 -2.51
C SER A 253 7.03 -27.86 -3.45
N ALA A 254 7.12 -26.54 -3.66
CA ALA A 254 8.15 -25.95 -4.52
C ALA A 254 9.58 -26.08 -3.97
N GLY A 255 9.75 -26.21 -2.65
CA GLY A 255 11.07 -26.36 -2.03
C GLY A 255 11.50 -27.80 -1.75
N GLN A 256 10.60 -28.79 -1.87
CA GLN A 256 10.87 -30.19 -1.52
C GLN A 256 12.06 -30.82 -2.25
N ASN A 257 12.40 -30.31 -3.44
CA ASN A 257 13.53 -30.79 -4.24
C ASN A 257 14.86 -30.11 -3.89
N ALA A 258 14.87 -29.14 -2.97
CA ALA A 258 16.08 -28.47 -2.50
C ALA A 258 16.54 -29.05 -1.16
N SER A 259 17.86 -29.14 -0.96
CA SER A 259 18.42 -29.52 0.35
C SER A 259 17.93 -28.55 1.41
N ASP A 260 17.42 -29.08 2.52
CA ASP A 260 16.92 -28.30 3.68
C ASP A 260 15.87 -27.24 3.32
N MET A 261 15.14 -27.43 2.19
CA MET A 261 14.18 -26.46 1.66
C MET A 261 14.79 -25.08 1.30
N MET A 262 16.13 -24.99 1.22
CA MET A 262 16.85 -23.76 0.88
C MET A 262 16.82 -23.54 -0.64
N VAL A 263 16.07 -22.53 -1.07
CA VAL A 263 15.81 -22.29 -2.50
C VAL A 263 16.56 -21.10 -3.09
N GLY A 264 17.32 -20.37 -2.28
CA GLY A 264 18.28 -19.38 -2.76
C GLY A 264 19.17 -18.77 -1.68
N GLU A 265 20.32 -18.29 -2.12
CA GLU A 265 21.37 -17.66 -1.32
C GLU A 265 21.87 -16.39 -2.03
N PHE A 266 22.05 -15.32 -1.28
CA PHE A 266 22.49 -14.01 -1.76
C PHE A 266 23.61 -13.48 -0.86
N ASP A 267 24.84 -13.49 -1.36
CA ASP A 267 26.06 -13.10 -0.65
C ASP A 267 26.69 -11.80 -1.21
N GLN A 268 26.00 -11.10 -2.11
CA GLN A 268 26.50 -9.87 -2.75
C GLN A 268 26.75 -8.71 -1.77
N TYR A 269 26.31 -8.85 -0.52
CA TYR A 269 26.48 -7.85 0.53
C TYR A 269 27.93 -7.71 1.00
N GLY A 270 28.76 -8.75 0.83
CA GLY A 270 30.14 -8.74 1.31
C GLY A 270 30.19 -8.37 2.80
N GLU A 271 30.91 -7.31 3.14
CA GLU A 271 31.06 -6.81 4.51
C GLU A 271 29.89 -5.94 5.00
N THR A 272 28.95 -5.56 4.13
CA THR A 272 27.77 -4.78 4.52
C THR A 272 26.83 -5.62 5.37
N LEU A 273 26.56 -5.21 6.61
CA LEU A 273 25.60 -5.90 7.46
C LEU A 273 24.17 -5.68 6.96
N VAL A 274 23.36 -6.74 7.01
CA VAL A 274 21.92 -6.72 6.71
C VAL A 274 21.14 -7.02 7.99
N PRO A 275 20.93 -6.04 8.88
CA PRO A 275 20.26 -6.29 10.16
C PRO A 275 18.74 -6.50 10.03
N MET A 276 18.16 -6.25 8.86
CA MET A 276 16.73 -6.36 8.64
C MET A 276 16.41 -7.11 7.35
N VAL A 277 15.60 -8.16 7.48
CA VAL A 277 14.87 -8.78 6.37
C VAL A 277 13.40 -8.85 6.75
N LYS A 278 12.49 -8.60 5.80
CA LYS A 278 11.05 -8.63 6.06
C LYS A 278 10.30 -9.06 4.82
N PHE A 279 9.33 -9.97 4.95
CA PHE A 279 8.29 -10.14 3.94
C PHE A 279 7.28 -9.00 4.04
N ILE A 280 7.11 -8.28 2.93
CA ILE A 280 6.13 -7.19 2.77
C ILE A 280 4.80 -7.72 2.20
N SER A 281 4.84 -8.91 1.61
CA SER A 281 3.68 -9.70 1.18
C SER A 281 4.12 -11.15 1.07
N ASP A 282 3.20 -12.06 0.78
CA ASP A 282 3.55 -13.47 0.52
C ASP A 282 4.65 -13.69 -0.54
N ASN A 283 4.84 -12.76 -1.49
CA ASN A 283 5.77 -12.95 -2.63
C ASN A 283 6.81 -11.84 -2.81
N VAL A 284 6.93 -10.93 -1.84
CA VAL A 284 7.93 -9.86 -1.87
C VAL A 284 8.60 -9.75 -0.51
N ALA A 285 9.92 -9.88 -0.53
CA ALA A 285 10.76 -9.65 0.65
C ALA A 285 11.69 -8.46 0.41
N ILE A 286 12.08 -7.79 1.48
CA ILE A 286 13.09 -6.75 1.47
C ILE A 286 14.24 -7.16 2.38
N ALA A 287 15.45 -6.77 1.99
CA ALA A 287 16.63 -6.80 2.84
C ALA A 287 17.18 -5.38 2.92
N VAL A 288 17.36 -4.89 4.14
CA VAL A 288 17.91 -3.56 4.40
C VAL A 288 19.22 -3.73 5.15
N GLY A 289 20.30 -3.40 4.46
CA GLY A 289 21.63 -3.27 5.02
C GLY A 289 21.97 -1.84 5.41
N GLU A 290 23.16 -1.66 5.99
CA GLU A 290 23.66 -0.37 6.48
C GLU A 290 23.59 0.75 5.44
N ASN A 291 23.76 0.39 4.16
CA ASN A 291 23.77 1.32 3.03
C ASN A 291 23.05 0.76 1.79
N VAL A 292 22.20 -0.25 1.93
CA VAL A 292 21.56 -0.90 0.77
C VAL A 292 20.13 -1.36 1.07
N LEU A 293 19.22 -1.12 0.13
CA LEU A 293 17.93 -1.79 0.05
C LEU A 293 17.98 -2.79 -1.10
N THR A 294 17.67 -4.05 -0.84
CA THR A 294 17.38 -5.05 -1.88
C THR A 294 15.92 -5.47 -1.79
N VAL A 295 15.20 -5.44 -2.91
CA VAL A 295 13.84 -5.97 -3.00
C VAL A 295 13.88 -7.27 -3.79
N TYR A 296 13.32 -8.33 -3.21
CA TYR A 296 13.26 -9.67 -3.77
C TYR A 296 11.85 -10.00 -4.23
N SER A 297 11.75 -10.67 -5.38
CA SER A 297 10.60 -11.51 -5.69
C SER A 297 10.82 -12.85 -5.02
N MET A 298 9.79 -13.42 -4.42
CA MET A 298 9.86 -14.75 -3.80
C MET A 298 8.59 -15.56 -4.07
N ARG A 299 8.49 -16.11 -5.29
CA ARG A 299 7.41 -17.05 -5.64
C ARG A 299 7.82 -18.46 -5.24
N ASP A 300 8.43 -19.21 -6.15
CA ASP A 300 9.01 -20.52 -5.84
C ASP A 300 10.49 -20.40 -5.44
N LYS A 301 11.24 -19.64 -6.25
CA LYS A 301 12.64 -19.28 -6.03
C LYS A 301 12.79 -17.76 -5.93
N PRO A 302 13.76 -17.27 -5.15
CA PRO A 302 13.98 -15.84 -5.00
C PRO A 302 14.72 -15.26 -6.22
N SER A 303 14.46 -13.98 -6.49
CA SER A 303 15.21 -13.20 -7.48
C SER A 303 15.25 -11.73 -7.08
N VAL A 304 16.38 -11.06 -7.27
CA VAL A 304 16.49 -9.61 -7.05
C VAL A 304 15.62 -8.86 -8.07
N LYS A 305 14.66 -8.06 -7.59
CA LYS A 305 13.88 -7.13 -8.42
C LYS A 305 14.59 -5.80 -8.59
N CYS A 306 15.14 -5.26 -7.50
CA CYS A 306 15.93 -4.05 -7.53
C CYS A 306 16.87 -3.99 -6.33
N GLU A 307 18.00 -3.32 -6.54
CA GLU A 307 18.94 -2.96 -5.48
C GLU A 307 19.17 -1.45 -5.51
N LYS A 308 19.12 -0.82 -4.34
CA LYS A 308 19.34 0.61 -4.16
C LYS A 308 20.40 0.83 -3.09
N LYS A 309 21.56 1.33 -3.50
CA LYS A 309 22.62 1.77 -2.59
C LYS A 309 22.38 3.21 -2.12
N PHE A 310 22.67 3.45 -0.86
CA PHE A 310 22.64 4.73 -0.18
C PHE A 310 24.08 5.20 0.06
N LYS A 311 24.32 6.50 -0.16
CA LYS A 311 25.62 7.12 0.16
C LYS A 311 25.68 7.61 1.60
N ASP A 312 24.51 7.98 2.12
CA ASP A 312 24.37 8.58 3.44
C ASP A 312 23.81 7.54 4.41
N GLU A 313 24.18 7.69 5.68
CA GLU A 313 23.81 6.79 6.77
C GLU A 313 22.29 6.70 6.96
N ILE A 314 21.78 5.47 7.02
CA ILE A 314 20.38 5.19 7.34
C ILE A 314 20.18 5.37 8.84
N GLN A 315 19.28 6.28 9.22
CA GLN A 315 18.89 6.53 10.61
C GLN A 315 17.68 5.71 11.02
N LYS A 316 16.69 5.59 10.13
CA LYS A 316 15.43 4.85 10.37
C LYS A 316 14.95 4.20 9.09
N VAL A 317 14.27 3.07 9.25
CA VAL A 317 13.60 2.33 8.19
C VAL A 317 12.15 2.14 8.63
N PHE A 318 11.22 2.36 7.71
CA PHE A 318 9.80 2.11 7.92
C PHE A 318 9.21 1.56 6.62
N TYR A 319 8.19 0.72 6.70
CA TYR A 319 7.65 0.02 5.54
C TYR A 319 6.14 -0.14 5.63
N SER A 320 5.54 -0.41 4.49
CA SER A 320 4.15 -0.82 4.31
C SER A 320 4.11 -1.82 3.16
N ASP A 321 2.93 -2.37 2.87
CA ASP A 321 2.71 -3.34 1.79
C ASP A 321 3.16 -2.82 0.40
N ASN A 322 3.31 -1.51 0.25
CA ASN A 322 3.57 -0.86 -1.04
C ASN A 322 4.88 -0.07 -1.10
N TYR A 323 5.46 0.28 0.06
CA TYR A 323 6.56 1.24 0.12
C TYR A 323 7.58 0.89 1.19
N VAL A 324 8.83 1.26 0.93
CA VAL A 324 9.91 1.28 1.91
C VAL A 324 10.41 2.71 2.04
N GLY A 325 10.42 3.21 3.26
CA GLY A 325 10.82 4.55 3.64
C GLY A 325 12.10 4.54 4.46
N PHE A 326 12.90 5.59 4.26
CA PHE A 326 14.17 5.78 4.94
C PHE A 326 14.24 7.20 5.49
N VAL A 327 14.74 7.35 6.71
CA VAL A 327 15.33 8.61 7.18
C VAL A 327 16.84 8.48 7.05
N LEU A 328 17.45 9.34 6.24
CA LEU A 328 18.88 9.35 5.96
C LEU A 328 19.51 10.60 6.57
N LYS A 329 20.79 10.53 6.96
CA LYS A 329 21.57 11.74 7.21
C LYS A 329 21.66 12.57 5.93
N ASN A 330 21.75 13.88 6.11
CA ASN A 330 21.86 14.86 5.04
C ASN A 330 23.02 15.82 5.35
N ALA A 331 23.79 16.16 4.32
CA ALA A 331 24.93 17.07 4.47
C ALA A 331 24.53 18.52 4.82
N ASN A 332 23.26 18.87 4.65
CA ASN A 332 22.72 20.19 4.96
C ASN A 332 22.61 20.40 6.48
N SER A 333 23.44 21.26 7.06
CA SER A 333 23.42 21.53 8.51
C SER A 333 22.11 22.11 9.04
N LYS A 334 21.34 22.83 8.20
CA LYS A 334 20.02 23.37 8.60
C LYS A 334 18.91 22.31 8.54
N LYS A 335 19.09 21.28 7.71
CA LYS A 335 18.17 20.16 7.55
C LYS A 335 18.99 18.86 7.51
N PRO A 336 19.54 18.43 8.66
CA PRO A 336 20.51 17.33 8.75
C PRO A 336 19.92 15.96 8.42
N TYR A 337 18.63 15.87 8.12
CA TYR A 337 17.96 14.64 7.74
C TYR A 337 17.17 14.83 6.46
N ARG A 338 17.00 13.72 5.72
CA ARG A 338 16.06 13.64 4.62
C ARG A 338 15.29 12.34 4.65
N ILE A 339 14.05 12.41 4.21
CA ILE A 339 13.13 11.29 4.10
C ILE A 339 13.05 10.93 2.63
N GLU A 340 13.29 9.66 2.33
CA GLU A 340 13.11 9.10 0.99
C GLU A 340 12.17 7.91 1.05
N VAL A 341 11.20 7.86 0.12
CA VAL A 341 10.29 6.73 -0.01
C VAL A 341 10.47 6.12 -1.38
N TYR A 342 10.57 4.80 -1.40
CA TYR A 342 10.69 3.97 -2.60
C TYR A 342 9.49 3.03 -2.68
N ASN A 343 8.95 2.85 -3.88
CA ASN A 343 8.02 1.74 -4.12
C ASN A 343 8.80 0.42 -4.25
N LEU A 344 8.08 -0.71 -4.23
CA LEU A 344 8.68 -2.05 -4.37
C LEU A 344 9.29 -2.36 -5.76
N ARG A 345 9.29 -1.39 -6.69
CA ARG A 345 10.03 -1.45 -7.96
C ARG A 345 11.34 -0.66 -7.91
N GLY A 346 11.71 -0.12 -6.74
CA GLY A 346 12.92 0.69 -6.55
C GLY A 346 12.82 2.13 -7.04
N LYS A 347 11.63 2.60 -7.46
CA LYS A 347 11.43 3.99 -7.87
C LYS A 347 11.18 4.87 -6.64
N ARG A 348 11.98 5.94 -6.50
CA ARG A 348 11.74 6.98 -5.49
C ARG A 348 10.43 7.73 -5.80
N VAL A 349 9.51 7.75 -4.83
CA VAL A 349 8.21 8.42 -4.91
C VAL A 349 8.11 9.65 -4.01
N MET A 350 8.98 9.78 -3.01
CA MET A 350 9.09 10.96 -2.15
C MET A 350 10.55 11.29 -1.86
N GLY A 351 10.85 12.59 -1.73
CA GLY A 351 12.08 13.12 -1.16
C GLY A 351 11.78 14.43 -0.43
N ALA A 352 12.07 14.50 0.87
CA ALA A 352 11.84 15.69 1.67
C ALA A 352 12.95 15.88 2.71
N GLU A 353 13.44 17.11 2.87
CA GLU A 353 14.43 17.42 3.92
C GLU A 353 13.73 17.87 5.21
N THR A 354 14.27 17.47 6.36
CA THR A 354 13.75 17.84 7.69
C THR A 354 14.87 18.24 8.63
N SER A 355 14.57 19.18 9.53
CA SER A 355 15.48 19.60 10.61
C SER A 355 15.36 18.74 11.86
N VAL A 356 14.27 17.97 11.98
CA VAL A 356 13.93 17.18 13.17
C VAL A 356 14.02 15.70 12.84
N LEU A 357 14.74 14.94 13.68
CA LEU A 357 14.67 13.49 13.72
C LEU A 357 13.60 13.10 14.73
N TYR A 358 12.40 12.82 14.24
CA TYR A 358 11.29 12.36 15.07
C TYR A 358 11.56 10.96 15.63
N ASN A 359 11.01 10.65 16.80
CA ASN A 359 11.16 9.34 17.44
C ASN A 359 10.53 8.24 16.58
N ASN A 360 9.35 8.51 16.03
CA ASN A 360 8.58 7.56 15.23
C ASN A 360 8.33 8.10 13.83
N VAL A 361 8.41 7.22 12.83
CA VAL A 361 8.12 7.53 11.43
C VAL A 361 7.42 6.32 10.81
N THR A 362 6.23 6.51 10.26
CA THR A 362 5.42 5.45 9.66
C THR A 362 4.63 5.95 8.45
N PHE A 363 4.05 5.03 7.67
CA PHE A 363 3.19 5.38 6.55
C PHE A 363 1.75 5.61 6.99
N SER A 364 1.12 6.62 6.42
CA SER A 364 -0.34 6.83 6.47
C SER A 364 -0.83 6.97 5.03
N GLY A 365 -1.08 5.84 4.37
CA GLY A 365 -1.36 5.80 2.93
C GLY A 365 -0.20 6.38 2.12
N GLU A 366 -0.49 7.32 1.21
CA GLU A 366 0.54 8.06 0.44
C GLU A 366 1.13 9.26 1.20
N ASN A 367 1.20 9.16 2.52
CA ASN A 367 1.79 10.17 3.39
C ASN A 367 2.76 9.50 4.37
N VAL A 368 3.69 10.29 4.90
CA VAL A 368 4.58 9.92 5.99
C VAL A 368 4.11 10.65 7.24
N LEU A 369 3.75 9.88 8.26
CA LEU A 369 3.47 10.35 9.61
C LEU A 369 4.77 10.30 10.42
N MET A 370 5.12 11.40 11.05
CA MET A 370 6.26 11.54 11.94
C MET A 370 5.79 12.11 13.26
N TYR A 371 6.22 11.54 14.37
CA TYR A 371 5.85 12.04 15.68
C TYR A 371 6.91 11.72 16.74
N ASP A 372 6.89 12.55 17.77
CA ASP A 372 7.58 12.32 19.04
C ASP A 372 6.54 12.32 20.17
N ASP A 373 6.97 12.48 21.41
CA ASP A 373 6.13 12.45 22.60
C ASP A 373 5.05 13.54 22.64
N MET A 374 5.17 14.62 21.86
CA MET A 374 4.22 15.73 21.88
C MET A 374 3.93 16.33 20.51
N ASN A 375 4.75 16.10 19.51
CA ASN A 375 4.63 16.72 18.19
C ASN A 375 4.28 15.67 17.15
N CYS A 376 3.41 16.04 16.22
CA CYS A 376 3.04 15.22 15.08
C CYS A 376 3.11 16.04 13.80
N LYS A 377 3.59 15.41 12.73
CA LYS A 377 3.67 15.97 11.39
C LYS A 377 3.33 14.91 10.35
N ILE A 378 2.45 15.26 9.41
CA ILE A 378 2.09 14.40 8.27
C ILE A 378 2.48 15.13 6.99
N VAL A 379 3.25 14.45 6.13
CA VAL A 379 3.69 15.00 4.84
C VAL A 379 3.33 14.02 3.73
N SER A 380 2.63 14.50 2.71
CA SER A 380 2.33 13.69 1.52
C SER A 380 3.58 13.38 0.71
N PHE A 381 3.55 12.32 -0.11
CA PHE A 381 4.66 12.03 -1.03
C PHE A 381 4.96 13.17 -2.01
N GLY A 382 3.96 14.04 -2.28
CA GLY A 382 4.12 15.26 -3.05
C GLY A 382 4.77 16.43 -2.32
N GLY A 383 5.19 16.25 -1.06
CA GLY A 383 5.85 17.29 -0.25
C GLY A 383 4.91 18.28 0.43
N VAL A 384 3.59 18.10 0.33
CA VAL A 384 2.62 18.95 1.03
C VAL A 384 2.54 18.54 2.50
N GLU A 385 2.79 19.49 3.41
CA GLU A 385 2.53 19.34 4.83
C GLU A 385 1.02 19.27 5.06
N LYS A 386 0.53 18.06 5.36
CA LYS A 386 -0.90 17.76 5.53
C LYS A 386 -1.41 18.15 6.90
N PHE A 387 -0.58 18.00 7.93
CA PHE A 387 -0.96 18.23 9.31
C PHE A 387 0.29 18.47 10.14
N THR A 388 0.25 19.45 11.03
CA THR A 388 1.30 19.71 12.03
C THR A 388 0.60 20.11 13.32
N TYR A 389 0.93 19.44 14.43
CA TYR A 389 0.26 19.68 15.69
C TYR A 389 1.17 19.37 16.88
N THR A 390 1.01 20.14 17.96
CA THR A 390 1.65 19.90 19.26
C THR A 390 0.57 19.59 20.29
N PHE A 391 0.60 18.38 20.82
CA PHE A 391 -0.30 17.89 21.85
C PHE A 391 -0.01 18.53 23.21
N LYS A 392 -1.05 18.66 24.03
CA LYS A 392 -0.94 19.20 25.40
C LYS A 392 -0.41 18.19 26.42
N GLY A 393 -0.29 16.93 26.04
CA GLY A 393 0.17 15.85 26.90
C GLY A 393 0.91 14.80 26.08
N GLN A 394 1.61 13.92 26.79
CA GLN A 394 2.42 12.87 26.17
C GLN A 394 1.56 11.91 25.36
N ILE A 395 2.00 11.65 24.15
CA ILE A 395 1.51 10.57 23.30
C ILE A 395 2.51 9.42 23.35
N ASN A 396 1.99 8.22 23.53
CA ASN A 396 2.77 6.99 23.52
C ASN A 396 2.87 6.47 22.09
N ASP A 397 1.78 6.59 21.33
CA ASP A 397 1.75 6.12 19.95
C ASP A 397 0.65 6.80 19.09
N ILE A 398 0.82 6.77 17.76
CA ILE A 398 -0.18 7.21 16.78
C ILE A 398 -0.28 6.19 15.64
N ILE A 399 -1.44 5.58 15.48
CA ILE A 399 -1.71 4.58 14.44
C ILE A 399 -2.67 5.13 13.38
N PRO A 400 -2.28 5.18 12.10
CA PRO A 400 -3.19 5.51 11.00
C PRO A 400 -4.23 4.41 10.79
N VAL A 401 -5.52 4.79 10.69
CA VAL A 401 -6.63 3.82 10.51
C VAL A 401 -7.01 3.68 9.04
N ASP A 402 -7.26 4.80 8.35
CA ASP A 402 -7.77 4.80 6.97
C ASP A 402 -6.73 5.23 5.93
N GLY A 403 -5.47 5.41 6.38
CA GLY A 403 -4.37 5.96 5.59
C GLY A 403 -4.62 7.39 5.09
N LYS A 404 -5.62 8.10 5.60
CA LYS A 404 -6.04 9.42 5.12
C LYS A 404 -6.16 10.42 6.25
N LYS A 405 -7.26 10.37 7.02
CA LYS A 405 -7.63 11.42 7.99
C LYS A 405 -7.96 10.88 9.35
N THR A 406 -8.08 9.57 9.51
CA THR A 406 -8.47 8.96 10.78
C THR A 406 -7.28 8.26 11.41
N PHE A 407 -7.05 8.55 12.68
CA PHE A 407 -5.92 8.08 13.47
C PHE A 407 -6.40 7.63 14.85
N LEU A 408 -5.70 6.67 15.43
CA LEU A 408 -5.77 6.37 16.85
C LEU A 408 -4.59 7.07 17.53
N ILE A 409 -4.87 7.79 18.61
CA ILE A 409 -3.87 8.47 19.43
C ILE A 409 -3.91 7.84 20.82
N MET A 410 -2.79 7.26 21.22
CA MET A 410 -2.64 6.58 22.48
C MET A 410 -1.86 7.48 23.43
N GLY A 411 -2.46 7.81 24.58
CA GLY A 411 -1.81 8.52 25.66
C GLY A 411 -1.85 7.74 26.97
N ASN A 412 -1.35 8.38 28.03
CA ASN A 412 -1.20 7.73 29.34
C ASN A 412 -2.52 7.31 30.02
N SER A 413 -3.66 7.89 29.64
CA SER A 413 -4.95 7.61 30.29
C SER A 413 -6.10 7.32 29.34
N LYS A 414 -5.85 7.38 28.03
CA LYS A 414 -6.88 7.24 27.01
C LYS A 414 -6.30 6.85 25.66
N VAL A 415 -7.09 6.06 24.93
CA VAL A 415 -6.95 5.85 23.49
C VAL A 415 -8.06 6.64 22.81
N GLN A 416 -7.73 7.41 21.78
CA GLN A 416 -8.68 8.28 21.09
C GLN A 416 -8.67 8.04 19.59
N LYS A 417 -9.84 7.77 19.01
CA LYS A 417 -10.04 7.81 17.56
C LYS A 417 -10.29 9.24 17.15
N VAL A 418 -9.46 9.80 16.29
CA VAL A 418 -9.53 11.19 15.85
C VAL A 418 -9.65 11.30 14.34
N LYS A 419 -10.27 12.38 13.88
CA LYS A 419 -10.34 12.77 12.47
C LYS A 419 -9.74 14.15 12.27
N LEU A 420 -8.78 14.28 11.35
CA LEU A 420 -8.21 15.56 10.97
C LEU A 420 -9.29 16.52 10.42
N LYS A 421 -9.16 17.80 10.74
CA LYS A 421 -10.12 18.87 10.42
C LYS A 421 -9.47 20.05 9.72
#